data_AF-A0A9D4DL63-F1
#
_entry.id   AF-A0A9D4DL63-F1
#
_cell.length_a   1.000
_cell.length_b   1.000
_cell.length_c   1.000
_cell.angle_alpha   90.00
_cell.angle_beta   90.00
_cell.angle_gamma   90.00
#
_symmetry.space_group_name_H-M   'P 1'
#
loop_
_entity.id
_entity.type
_entity.pdbx_description
1 polymer ?
#
loop_
_entity_poly.entity_id
_entity_poly.type
_entity_poly.pdbx_seq_one_letter_code
_entity_poly.pdbx_strand_id
1 'polypeptide(L)'
;MLVSSAVVPMMRVGFQPVIPRPINERATVRHCLTNFQSVQRQLNQESLAIWCDEGVFALVADINLHETNKFRDHFLCMGSFH
;
A
#
# COMPACT_ATOMS: atom_id res chain seq x y z
N MET A 1 -18.78 -27.69 33.62
CA MET A 1 -19.41 -27.27 32.36
C MET A 1 -18.31 -27.01 31.35
N LEU A 2 -18.22 -27.82 30.29
CA LEU A 2 -17.28 -27.63 29.19
C LEU A 2 -17.88 -26.59 28.24
N VAL A 3 -17.31 -25.39 28.21
CA VAL A 3 -17.70 -24.37 27.24
C VAL A 3 -17.03 -24.73 25.93
N SER A 4 -17.83 -25.20 24.97
CA SER A 4 -17.40 -25.47 23.60
C SER A 4 -16.76 -24.22 23.01
N SER A 5 -15.51 -24.32 22.54
CA SER A 5 -14.89 -23.21 21.81
C SER A 5 -15.61 -23.08 20.48
N ALA A 6 -16.49 -22.09 20.36
CA ALA A 6 -17.07 -21.73 19.07
C ALA A 6 -15.92 -21.45 18.10
N VAL A 7 -15.82 -22.25 17.04
CA VAL A 7 -14.85 -22.07 15.97
C VAL A 7 -15.23 -20.77 15.25
N VAL A 8 -14.53 -19.68 15.54
CA VAL A 8 -14.73 -18.41 14.83
C VAL A 8 -14.32 -18.66 13.37
N PRO A 9 -15.21 -18.48 12.38
CA PRO A 9 -14.84 -18.64 10.99
C PRO A 9 -13.77 -17.61 10.64
N MET A 10 -12.56 -18.07 10.28
CA MET A 10 -11.53 -17.18 9.78
C MET A 10 -11.91 -16.70 8.38
N MET A 11 -12.30 -15.43 8.28
CA MET A 11 -12.57 -14.78 6.99
C MET A 11 -11.24 -14.27 6.41
N ARG A 12 -10.93 -14.62 5.16
CA ARG A 12 -9.82 -14.01 4.43
C ARG A 12 -10.25 -12.61 3.97
N VAL A 13 -9.62 -11.59 4.51
CA VAL A 13 -9.84 -10.18 4.13
C VAL A 13 -8.67 -9.72 3.27
N GLY A 14 -8.96 -9.11 2.12
CA GLY A 14 -7.94 -8.50 1.27
C GLY A 14 -7.54 -7.11 1.80
N PHE A 15 -6.27 -6.76 1.65
CA PHE A 15 -5.77 -5.41 1.92
C PHE A 15 -5.50 -4.69 0.61
N GLN A 16 -6.07 -3.49 0.44
CA GLN A 16 -5.84 -2.63 -0.72
C GLN A 16 -5.21 -1.31 -0.24
N PRO A 17 -3.90 -1.09 -0.46
CA PRO A 17 -3.28 0.17 -0.12
C PRO A 17 -3.66 1.25 -1.12
N VAL A 18 -4.10 2.39 -0.59
CA VAL A 18 -4.47 3.58 -1.36
C VAL A 18 -3.73 4.77 -0.77
N ILE A 19 -3.01 5.53 -1.60
CA ILE A 19 -2.45 6.82 -1.18
C ILE A 19 -3.60 7.83 -1.20
N PRO A 20 -3.87 8.52 -0.06
CA PRO A 20 -4.98 9.46 0.01
C PRO A 20 -4.78 10.65 -0.93
N ARG A 21 -5.89 11.30 -1.27
CA ARG A 21 -5.92 12.48 -2.15
C ARG A 21 -6.70 13.64 -1.52
N PRO A 22 -6.29 14.91 -1.73
CA PRO A 22 -5.11 15.33 -2.48
C PRO A 22 -3.82 15.26 -1.63
N ILE A 23 -2.71 14.80 -2.22
CA ILE A 23 -1.36 14.94 -1.65
C ILE A 23 -0.45 15.55 -2.70
N ASN A 24 0.16 16.69 -2.38
CA ASN A 24 1.11 17.40 -3.22
C ASN A 24 2.54 17.40 -2.62
N GLU A 25 2.68 17.01 -1.35
CA GLU A 25 3.96 16.97 -0.67
C GLU A 25 4.70 15.64 -0.89
N ARG A 26 5.86 15.71 -1.54
CA ARG A 26 6.75 14.56 -1.77
C ARG A 26 7.11 13.79 -0.50
N ALA A 27 7.36 14.51 0.60
CA ALA A 27 7.72 13.90 1.88
C ALA A 27 6.60 12.99 2.41
N THR A 28 5.35 13.44 2.29
CA THR A 28 4.16 12.71 2.70
C THR A 28 3.97 11.45 1.87
N VAL A 29 4.09 11.55 0.54
CA VAL A 29 4.06 10.39 -0.36
C VAL A 29 5.14 9.37 0.00
N ARG A 30 6.38 9.83 0.24
CA ARG A 30 7.50 8.97 0.63
C ARG A 30 7.26 8.25 1.97
N HIS A 31 6.65 8.94 2.92
CA HIS A 31 6.29 8.35 4.21
C HIS A 31 5.21 7.26 4.03
N CYS A 32 4.18 7.52 3.22
CA CYS A 32 3.17 6.52 2.86
C CYS A 32 3.80 5.26 2.24
N LEU A 33 4.69 5.41 1.27
CA LEU A 33 5.39 4.29 0.66
C LEU A 33 6.17 3.48 1.70
N THR A 34 6.93 4.14 2.58
CA THR A 34 7.70 3.46 3.63
C THR A 34 6.78 2.65 4.55
N ASN A 35 5.60 3.18 4.89
CA ASN A 35 4.61 2.45 5.69
C ASN A 35 4.05 1.23 4.95
N PHE A 36 3.80 1.34 3.65
CA PHE A 36 3.37 0.21 2.83
C PHE A 36 4.41 -0.92 2.74
N GLN A 37 5.72 -0.62 2.81
CA GLN A 37 6.74 -1.67 2.93
C GLN A 37 6.59 -2.47 4.23
N SER A 38 6.25 -1.80 5.33
CA SER A 38 6.00 -2.45 6.61
C SER A 38 4.77 -3.36 6.52
N VAL A 39 3.69 -2.88 5.89
CA VAL A 39 2.48 -3.67 5.67
C VAL A 39 2.75 -4.86 4.76
N GLN A 40 3.47 -4.67 3.65
CA GLN A 40 3.88 -5.75 2.74
C GLN A 40 4.58 -6.88 3.49
N ARG A 41 5.53 -6.55 4.38
CA ARG A 41 6.24 -7.54 5.21
C ARG A 41 5.31 -8.26 6.19
N GLN A 42 4.38 -7.54 6.81
CA GLN A 42 3.39 -8.13 7.73
C GLN A 42 2.43 -9.09 7.00
N LEU A 43 2.09 -8.77 5.75
CA LEU A 43 1.26 -9.63 4.90
C LEU A 43 2.06 -10.77 4.25
N ASN A 44 3.39 -10.81 4.43
CA ASN A 44 4.30 -11.76 3.80
C ASN A 44 4.13 -11.81 2.26
N GLN A 45 3.99 -10.65 1.62
CA GLN A 45 3.83 -10.53 0.18
C GLN A 45 5.14 -10.12 -0.50
N GLU A 46 5.47 -10.75 -1.63
CA GLU A 46 6.65 -10.38 -2.42
C GLU A 46 6.52 -9.00 -3.06
N SER A 47 5.28 -8.58 -3.34
CA SER A 47 5.00 -7.26 -3.89
C SER A 47 3.64 -6.75 -3.44
N LEU A 48 3.43 -5.43 -3.56
CA LEU A 48 2.21 -4.77 -3.11
C LEU A 48 1.71 -3.77 -4.15
N ALA A 49 0.47 -3.91 -4.58
CA ALA A 49 -0.18 -3.02 -5.54
C ALA A 49 -0.79 -1.81 -4.82
N ILE A 50 -0.26 -0.60 -5.06
CA ILE A 50 -0.64 0.65 -4.40
C ILE A 50 -1.42 1.54 -5.36
N TRP A 51 -2.62 1.95 -4.96
CA TRP A 51 -3.51 2.78 -5.76
C TRP A 51 -3.35 4.27 -5.45
N CYS A 52 -3.38 5.12 -6.47
CA CYS A 52 -3.29 6.58 -6.32
C CYS A 52 -3.98 7.31 -7.50
N ASP A 53 -4.25 8.61 -7.34
CA ASP A 53 -4.65 9.48 -8.45
C ASP A 53 -3.45 9.89 -9.31
N GLU A 54 -3.70 10.55 -10.45
CA GLU A 54 -2.68 10.96 -11.42
C GLU A 54 -1.61 11.91 -10.82
N GLY A 55 -2.01 12.90 -10.02
CA GLY A 55 -1.08 13.86 -9.44
C GLY A 55 -0.13 13.18 -8.45
N VAL A 56 -0.67 12.28 -7.63
CA VAL A 56 0.12 11.44 -6.74
C VAL A 56 0.98 10.45 -7.52
N PHE A 57 0.47 9.86 -8.60
CA PHE A 57 1.22 8.92 -9.44
C PHE A 57 2.50 9.56 -9.97
N ALA A 58 2.46 10.80 -10.46
CA ALA A 58 3.64 11.52 -10.91
C ALA A 58 4.69 11.68 -9.79
N LEU A 59 4.26 12.02 -8.57
CA LEU A 59 5.15 12.13 -7.42
C LEU A 59 5.77 10.79 -7.03
N VAL A 60 4.97 9.72 -7.02
CA VAL A 60 5.44 8.38 -6.65
C VAL A 60 6.39 7.83 -7.71
N ALA A 61 6.09 8.02 -9.00
CA ALA A 61 6.97 7.63 -10.10
C ALA A 61 8.32 8.32 -9.98
N ASP A 62 8.34 9.63 -9.69
CA ASP A 62 9.58 10.36 -9.49
C ASP A 62 10.36 9.88 -8.25
N ILE A 63 9.68 9.61 -7.13
CA ILE A 63 10.32 8.99 -5.94
C ILE A 63 10.93 7.64 -6.31
N ASN A 64 10.18 6.79 -7.01
CA ASN A 64 10.63 5.46 -7.41
C ASN A 64 11.83 5.51 -8.35
N LEU A 65 11.93 6.50 -9.24
CA LEU A 65 13.11 6.67 -10.11
C LEU A 65 14.37 7.04 -9.33
N HIS A 66 14.24 7.82 -8.26
CA HIS A 66 15.38 8.25 -7.43
C HIS A 66 15.76 7.21 -6.36
N GLU A 67 14.79 6.41 -5.90
CA GLU A 67 14.94 5.41 -4.84
C GLU A 67 14.54 3.99 -5.33
N THR A 68 14.89 3.62 -6.57
CA THR A 68 14.43 2.39 -7.25
C THR A 68 14.59 1.14 -6.40
N ASN A 69 15.75 0.94 -5.81
CA ASN A 69 16.04 -0.25 -4.99
C ASN A 69 15.17 -0.33 -3.73
N LYS A 70 14.67 0.81 -3.25
CA LYS A 70 13.90 0.89 -2.02
C LYS A 70 12.44 0.54 -2.26
N PHE A 71 11.85 0.97 -3.36
CA PHE A 71 10.41 0.80 -3.63
C PHE A 71 10.11 -0.12 -4.81
N ARG A 72 11.08 -0.95 -5.22
CA ARG A 72 10.98 -1.88 -6.35
C ARG A 72 9.77 -2.82 -6.28
N ASP A 73 9.42 -3.25 -5.07
CA ASP A 73 8.37 -4.24 -4.83
C ASP A 73 6.97 -3.61 -4.70
N HIS A 74 6.88 -2.28 -4.88
CA HIS A 74 5.62 -1.56 -4.97
C HIS A 74 5.20 -1.39 -6.43
N PHE A 75 4.09 -2.03 -6.79
CA PHE A 75 3.46 -1.83 -8.08
C PHE A 75 2.46 -0.68 -7.99
N LEU A 76 2.68 0.37 -8.77
CA LEU A 76 1.79 1.53 -8.79
C LEU A 76 0.61 1.27 -9.71
N CYS A 77 -0.59 1.50 -9.19
CA CYS A 77 -1.84 1.43 -9.92
C CYS A 77 -2.48 2.82 -9.94
N MET A 78 -2.83 3.30 -11.13
CA MET A 78 -3.68 4.50 -11.24
C MET A 78 -5.12 4.09 -10.96
N GLY A 79 -5.72 4.77 -9.99
CA GLY A 79 -7.13 4.63 -9.62
C GLY A 79 -8.03 5.60 -10.39
N SER A 80 -9.26 5.75 -9.89
CA SER A 80 -10.29 6.59 -10.50
C SER A 80 -9.78 8.02 -10.73
N PHE A 81 -9.81 8.45 -11.99
CA PHE A 81 -9.65 9.84 -12.39
C PHE A 81 -10.84 10.64 -11.85
N HIS A 82 -10.57 11.80 -11.24
CA HIS A 82 -11.61 12.79 -10.96
C HIS A 82 -11.64 13.80 -12.10
#